data_AF-A0A7S0V496-F1
#
_entry.id   AF-A0A7S0V496-F1
#
_cell.length_a   1.000
_cell.length_b   1.000
_cell.length_c   1.000
_cell.angle_alpha   90.00
_cell.angle_beta   90.00
_cell.angle_gamma   90.00
#
_symmetry.space_group_name_H-M   'P 1'
#
loop_
_entity.id
_entity.type
_entity.pdbx_description
1 polymer ?
#
loop_
_entity_poly.entity_id
_entity_poly.type
_entity_poly.pdbx_seq_one_letter_code
_entity_poly.pdbx_strand_id
1 'polypeptide(L)'
;MIQPRTRNQVQSAIKQFGVAPGGRKMIDMENEAAEYAIETGIYGSFRNDKKEDCTRIGPSSRCFCYHNFSQHNFASKKSVFPHCTLCRCKAFSFIPQRPEEVGEWWLPRRKGFDVRTWRAKCRCGHGHDDHDPVARHCSVCGCGQFNSVFACLSCDMNWEHHETVFESEMERAAASKPIGNAYRPFSDDPSMRSLVFPGTSKEVRIDEIKVGGREERDGRGEELVTARAESNKNEESDDVIGGSWRF
;
A
#
# COMPACT_ATOMS: atom_id res chain seq x y z
N MET A 1 20.41 -10.44 26.31
CA MET A 1 19.07 -9.85 26.07
C MET A 1 18.26 -10.87 25.29
N ILE A 2 17.21 -11.44 25.90
CA ILE A 2 16.35 -12.42 25.24
C ILE A 2 15.41 -11.66 24.30
N GLN A 3 15.40 -12.02 23.01
CA GLN A 3 14.43 -11.42 22.09
C GLN A 3 13.02 -11.90 22.45
N PRO A 4 12.02 -10.99 22.53
CA PRO A 4 10.64 -11.38 22.80
C PRO A 4 10.13 -12.30 21.69
N ARG A 5 9.54 -13.44 22.06
CA ARG A 5 9.05 -14.47 21.13
C ARG A 5 7.53 -14.58 21.09
N THR A 6 6.85 -13.97 22.05
CA THR A 6 5.38 -13.99 22.17
C THR A 6 4.83 -12.58 22.12
N ARG A 7 3.57 -12.44 21.71
CA ARG A 7 2.86 -11.16 21.68
C ARG A 7 2.92 -10.43 23.03
N ASN A 8 2.68 -11.12 24.13
CA ASN A 8 2.71 -10.53 25.48
C ASN A 8 4.11 -10.04 25.86
N GLN A 9 5.16 -10.77 25.45
CA GLN A 9 6.54 -10.32 25.66
C GLN A 9 6.88 -9.09 24.81
N VAL A 10 6.41 -9.03 23.56
CA VAL A 10 6.58 -7.86 22.69
C VAL A 10 5.88 -6.64 23.30
N GLN A 11 4.61 -6.79 23.71
CA GLN A 11 3.86 -5.72 24.38
C GLN A 11 4.56 -5.24 25.65
N SER A 12 5.01 -6.16 26.50
CA SER A 12 5.71 -5.83 27.74
C SER A 12 7.03 -5.10 27.46
N ALA A 13 7.78 -5.56 26.46
CA ALA A 13 9.03 -4.92 26.05
C ALA A 13 8.80 -3.50 25.51
N ILE A 14 7.76 -3.28 24.69
CA ILE A 14 7.42 -1.94 24.21
C ILE A 14 6.97 -1.03 25.36
N LYS A 15 6.20 -1.54 26.33
CA LYS A 15 5.83 -0.75 27.52
C LYS A 15 7.05 -0.35 28.35
N GLN A 16 8.02 -1.25 28.48
CA GLN A 16 9.18 -1.04 29.33
C GLN A 16 10.28 -0.20 28.67
N PHE A 17 10.53 -0.42 27.38
CA PHE A 17 11.70 0.14 26.67
C PHE A 17 11.33 1.00 25.46
N GLY A 18 10.06 1.02 25.06
CA GLY A 18 9.62 1.59 23.79
C GLY A 18 9.94 0.70 22.59
N VAL A 19 9.54 1.17 21.41
CA VAL A 19 9.91 0.52 20.14
C VAL A 19 11.39 0.77 19.87
N ALA A 20 12.12 -0.28 19.48
CA ALA A 20 13.52 -0.16 19.13
C ALA A 20 13.74 0.94 18.05
N PRO A 21 14.81 1.76 18.10
CA PRO A 21 14.96 2.91 17.22
C PRO A 21 14.85 2.62 15.71
N GLY A 22 15.41 1.49 15.25
CA GLY A 22 15.25 1.05 13.86
C GLY A 22 13.82 0.62 13.53
N GLY A 23 13.18 -0.13 14.43
CA GLY A 23 11.77 -0.52 14.31
C GLY A 23 10.82 0.67 14.30
N ARG A 24 11.09 1.69 15.13
CA ARG A 24 10.34 2.94 15.17
C ARG A 24 10.35 3.57 13.78
N LYS A 25 11.54 3.76 13.19
CA LYS A 25 11.70 4.34 11.85
C LYS A 25 10.95 3.59 10.75
N MET A 26 10.94 2.26 10.76
CA MET A 26 10.17 1.47 9.80
C MET A 26 8.66 1.67 9.97
N ILE A 27 8.18 1.60 11.21
CA ILE A 27 6.77 1.77 11.55
C ILE A 27 6.27 3.20 11.30
N ASP A 28 7.12 4.22 11.51
CA ASP A 28 6.83 5.62 11.13
C ASP A 28 6.59 5.72 9.62
N MET A 29 7.48 5.16 8.80
CA MET A 29 7.35 5.20 7.33
C MET A 29 6.08 4.48 6.85
N GLU A 30 5.76 3.33 7.45
CA GLU A 30 4.52 2.60 7.16
C GLU A 30 3.27 3.42 7.53
N ASN A 31 3.30 4.18 8.64
CA ASN A 31 2.18 5.05 9.02
C ASN A 31 2.09 6.32 8.18
N GLU A 32 3.23 6.92 7.82
CA GLU A 32 3.31 8.05 6.89
C GLU A 32 2.75 7.67 5.51
N ALA A 33 3.11 6.48 5.01
CA ALA A 33 2.57 5.94 3.77
C ALA A 33 1.05 5.75 3.83
N ALA A 34 0.53 5.23 4.96
CA ALA A 34 -0.90 5.09 5.14
C ALA A 34 -1.62 6.44 5.21
N GLU A 35 -1.04 7.44 5.88
CA GLU A 35 -1.60 8.80 5.96
C GLU A 35 -1.65 9.47 4.59
N TYR A 36 -0.56 9.38 3.84
CA TYR A 36 -0.51 9.87 2.47
C TYR A 36 -1.56 9.22 1.58
N ALA A 37 -1.75 7.90 1.69
CA ALA A 37 -2.74 7.18 0.90
C ALA A 37 -4.17 7.62 1.23
N ILE A 38 -4.47 7.84 2.51
CA ILE A 38 -5.79 8.32 2.96
C ILE A 38 -6.04 9.77 2.49
N GLU A 39 -5.03 10.63 2.54
CA GLU A 39 -5.16 12.03 2.15
C GLU A 39 -5.30 12.20 0.63
N THR A 40 -4.53 11.44 -0.15
CA THR A 40 -4.48 11.58 -1.62
C THR A 40 -5.42 10.64 -2.36
N GLY A 41 -5.90 9.58 -1.71
CA GLY A 41 -6.64 8.49 -2.35
C GLY A 41 -5.77 7.57 -3.22
N ILE A 42 -4.44 7.72 -3.18
CA ILE A 42 -3.47 6.91 -3.93
C ILE A 42 -2.77 5.95 -2.97
N TYR A 43 -3.07 4.66 -3.09
CA TYR A 43 -2.53 3.60 -2.26
C TYR A 43 -1.36 2.93 -2.97
N GLY A 44 -0.14 3.25 -2.54
CA GLY A 44 1.08 2.64 -3.05
C GLY A 44 1.50 1.42 -2.23
N SER A 45 1.77 0.30 -2.89
CA SER A 45 2.23 -0.94 -2.24
C SER A 45 3.36 -1.61 -3.01
N PHE A 46 4.36 -2.11 -2.28
CA PHE A 46 5.29 -3.10 -2.77
C PHE A 46 4.66 -4.48 -2.64
N ARG A 47 4.37 -5.13 -3.76
CA ARG A 47 3.52 -6.32 -3.85
C ARG A 47 4.30 -7.47 -4.45
N ASN A 48 4.18 -8.65 -3.86
CA ASN A 48 4.85 -9.85 -4.37
C ASN A 48 4.08 -10.50 -5.55
N ASP A 49 4.70 -11.49 -6.20
CA ASP A 49 4.08 -12.25 -7.29
C ASP A 49 2.76 -12.95 -6.90
N LYS A 50 2.56 -13.24 -5.61
CA LYS A 50 1.30 -13.80 -5.04
C LYS A 50 0.21 -12.75 -4.81
N LYS A 51 0.48 -11.49 -5.19
CA LYS A 51 -0.42 -10.33 -5.04
C LYS A 51 -0.69 -9.91 -3.59
N GLU A 52 0.23 -10.23 -2.69
CA GLU A 52 0.22 -9.80 -1.29
C GLU A 52 1.02 -8.50 -1.12
N ASP A 53 0.43 -7.51 -0.47
CA ASP A 53 1.07 -6.22 -0.19
C ASP A 53 2.08 -6.40 0.98
N CYS A 54 3.38 -6.22 0.71
CA CYS A 54 4.47 -6.45 1.66
C CYS A 54 4.89 -5.19 2.43
N THR A 55 4.88 -4.02 1.76
CA THR A 55 5.34 -2.73 2.29
C THR A 55 4.48 -1.63 1.70
N ARG A 56 4.12 -0.63 2.51
CA ARG A 56 3.38 0.55 2.04
C ARG A 56 4.36 1.59 1.50
N ILE A 57 3.95 2.27 0.43
CA ILE A 57 4.78 3.29 -0.22
C ILE A 57 4.25 4.67 0.15
N GLY A 58 5.12 5.48 0.76
CA GLY A 58 4.84 6.83 1.19
C GLY A 58 5.84 7.84 0.63
N PRO A 59 5.66 9.13 0.90
CA PRO A 59 6.50 10.22 0.37
C PRO A 59 7.99 10.03 0.60
N SER A 60 8.35 9.49 1.76
CA SER A 60 9.73 9.21 2.19
C SER A 60 10.30 7.87 1.71
N SER A 61 9.52 7.04 1.02
CA SER A 61 9.98 5.78 0.44
C SER A 61 10.94 6.04 -0.73
N ARG A 62 12.00 5.22 -0.82
CA ARG A 62 13.03 5.37 -1.85
C ARG A 62 12.70 4.60 -3.10
N CYS A 63 12.87 5.25 -4.24
CA CYS A 63 12.88 4.63 -5.55
C CYS A 63 14.27 4.05 -5.85
N PHE A 64 14.33 3.02 -6.69
CA PHE A 64 15.57 2.48 -7.24
C PHE A 64 16.47 3.53 -7.89
N CYS A 65 15.89 4.63 -8.40
CA CYS A 65 16.65 5.77 -8.91
C CYS A 65 17.25 6.68 -7.83
N TYR A 66 17.26 6.23 -6.57
CA TYR A 66 17.74 6.92 -5.36
C TYR A 66 16.90 8.10 -4.86
N HIS A 67 15.90 8.55 -5.63
CA HIS A 67 15.00 9.64 -5.26
C HIS A 67 13.79 9.16 -4.45
N ASN A 68 13.21 10.05 -3.66
CA ASN A 68 12.03 9.78 -2.86
C ASN A 68 10.76 9.74 -3.71
N PHE A 69 9.73 9.06 -3.22
CA PHE A 69 8.42 9.03 -3.88
C PHE A 69 7.82 10.44 -4.02
N SER A 70 8.04 11.33 -3.06
CA SER A 70 7.63 12.74 -3.14
C SER A 70 8.20 13.50 -4.34
N GLN A 71 9.27 12.97 -4.96
CA GLN A 71 9.92 13.52 -6.15
C GLN A 71 9.42 12.85 -7.44
N HIS A 72 8.42 11.98 -7.34
CA HIS A 72 7.78 11.32 -8.47
C HIS A 72 6.35 11.88 -8.66
N ASN A 73 5.99 12.17 -9.91
CA ASN A 73 4.68 12.73 -10.23
C ASN A 73 3.92 11.86 -11.24
N PHE A 74 2.60 11.75 -11.04
CA PHE A 74 1.71 11.16 -12.04
C PHE A 74 1.48 12.18 -13.14
N ALA A 75 1.82 11.84 -14.39
CA ALA A 75 1.69 12.77 -15.51
C ALA A 75 0.22 13.15 -15.78
N SER A 76 -0.72 12.28 -15.41
CA SER A 76 -2.16 12.53 -15.45
C SER A 76 -2.89 11.57 -14.51
N LYS A 77 -4.18 11.78 -14.28
CA LYS A 77 -5.04 10.85 -13.51
C LYS A 77 -5.13 9.44 -14.10
N LYS A 78 -4.81 9.27 -15.39
CA LYS A 78 -4.79 7.97 -16.08
C LYS A 78 -3.41 7.31 -16.04
N SER A 79 -2.41 8.01 -15.51
CA SER A 79 -1.04 7.51 -15.46
C SER A 79 -0.97 6.41 -14.41
N VAL A 80 -0.58 5.22 -14.82
CA VAL A 80 -0.45 4.05 -13.94
C VAL A 80 0.80 4.15 -13.05
N PHE A 81 1.85 4.83 -13.55
CA PHE A 81 3.13 4.94 -12.86
C PHE A 81 3.61 6.39 -12.80
N PRO A 82 4.12 6.83 -11.65
CA PRO A 82 4.67 8.17 -11.50
C PRO A 82 6.14 8.20 -11.97
N HIS A 83 6.50 9.26 -12.69
CA HIS A 83 7.85 9.47 -13.22
C HIS A 83 8.66 10.35 -12.27
N CYS A 84 9.97 10.14 -12.21
CA CYS A 84 10.84 10.99 -11.40
C CYS A 84 11.01 12.37 -12.04
N THR A 85 10.96 13.41 -11.23
CA THR A 85 11.18 14.80 -11.67
C THR A 85 12.66 15.19 -11.73
N LEU A 86 13.55 14.38 -11.16
CA LEU A 86 14.97 14.67 -11.00
C LEU A 86 15.90 13.84 -11.89
N CYS A 87 15.40 12.77 -12.52
CA CYS A 87 16.21 11.91 -13.38
C CYS A 87 15.37 11.20 -14.46
N ARG A 88 16.02 10.41 -15.33
CA ARG A 88 15.38 9.69 -16.46
C ARG A 88 14.49 8.50 -16.03
N CYS A 89 14.24 8.31 -14.74
CA CYS A 89 13.44 7.22 -14.21
C CYS A 89 11.97 7.37 -14.59
N LYS A 90 11.43 6.37 -15.30
CA LYS A 90 10.08 6.43 -15.89
C LYS A 90 8.96 5.95 -14.97
N ALA A 91 9.29 5.14 -13.97
CA ALA A 91 8.32 4.57 -13.03
C ALA A 91 8.96 4.43 -11.66
N PHE A 92 8.21 4.73 -10.60
CA PHE A 92 8.67 4.48 -9.24
C PHE A 92 8.81 2.96 -9.00
N SER A 93 9.98 2.54 -8.56
CA SER A 93 10.26 1.16 -8.14
C SER A 93 10.83 1.19 -6.73
N PHE A 94 10.07 0.73 -5.75
CA PHE A 94 10.52 0.73 -4.37
C PHE A 94 11.85 -0.03 -4.22
N ILE A 95 12.77 0.53 -3.45
CA ILE A 95 13.97 -0.15 -2.98
C ILE A 95 14.10 0.11 -1.47
N PRO A 96 14.43 -0.91 -0.66
CA PRO A 96 14.75 -0.68 0.74
C PRO A 96 15.86 0.35 0.87
N GLN A 97 15.70 1.28 1.80
CA GLN A 97 16.64 2.38 2.07
C GLN A 97 17.42 2.19 3.37
N ARG A 98 17.08 1.15 4.14
CA ARG A 98 17.73 0.80 5.39
C ARG A 98 17.98 -0.71 5.49
N PRO A 99 19.05 -1.11 6.21
CA PRO A 99 19.31 -2.53 6.45
C PRO A 99 18.19 -3.19 7.28
N GLU A 100 17.54 -2.45 8.18
CA GLU A 100 16.46 -3.00 8.99
C GLU A 100 15.25 -3.45 8.15
N GLU A 101 14.99 -2.84 6.98
CA GLU A 101 13.87 -3.19 6.09
C GLU A 101 14.05 -4.54 5.38
N VAL A 102 15.26 -5.09 5.41
CA VAL A 102 15.63 -6.36 4.77
C VAL A 102 16.19 -7.38 5.77
N GLY A 103 15.87 -7.17 7.05
CA GLY A 103 16.26 -8.08 8.12
C GLY A 103 17.70 -7.94 8.60
N GLU A 104 18.50 -7.04 8.03
CA GLU A 104 19.88 -6.77 8.45
C GLU A 104 19.95 -5.84 9.68
N TRP A 105 19.03 -5.99 10.64
CA TRP A 105 18.87 -5.12 11.82
C TRP A 105 20.10 -5.05 12.74
N TRP A 106 21.05 -5.98 12.59
CA TRP A 106 22.31 -5.99 13.33
C TRP A 106 23.34 -5.01 12.77
N LEU A 107 23.23 -4.58 11.51
CA LEU A 107 24.23 -3.69 10.88
C LEU A 107 24.32 -2.32 11.58
N PRO A 108 23.21 -1.61 11.87
CA PRO A 108 23.26 -0.32 12.57
C PRO A 108 23.85 -0.39 13.98
N ARG A 109 23.98 -1.59 14.56
CA ARG A 109 24.56 -1.80 15.89
C ARG A 109 26.09 -1.91 15.86
N ARG A 110 26.70 -2.02 14.68
CA ARG A 110 28.15 -2.09 14.53
C ARG A 110 28.77 -0.71 14.74
N LYS A 111 29.88 -0.65 15.47
CA LYS A 111 30.63 0.58 15.71
C LYS A 111 31.05 1.18 14.36
N GLY A 112 30.74 2.45 14.15
CA GLY A 112 31.10 3.19 12.94
C GLY A 112 30.23 2.90 11.71
N PHE A 113 29.14 2.13 11.83
CA PHE A 113 28.20 1.94 10.74
C PHE A 113 27.34 3.18 10.52
N ASP A 114 27.31 3.70 9.29
CA ASP A 114 26.41 4.77 8.88
C ASP A 114 25.27 4.21 8.01
N VAL A 115 24.03 4.37 8.49
CA VAL A 115 22.83 3.96 7.75
C VAL A 115 22.68 4.73 6.44
N ARG A 116 23.18 5.97 6.37
CA ARG A 116 23.03 6.85 5.19
C ARG A 116 23.85 6.36 3.99
N THR A 117 24.95 5.66 4.25
CA THR A 117 25.81 5.09 3.23
C THR A 117 25.38 3.68 2.81
N TRP A 118 24.42 3.07 3.51
CA TRP A 118 23.93 1.74 3.15
C TRP A 118 23.15 1.77 1.83
N ARG A 119 23.31 0.71 1.05
CA ARG A 119 22.66 0.48 -0.24
C ARG A 119 22.20 -0.96 -0.32
N ALA A 120 20.98 -1.16 -0.80
CA ALA A 120 20.48 -2.47 -1.19
C ALA A 120 21.43 -3.07 -2.24
N LYS A 121 21.94 -4.29 -1.98
CA LYS A 121 22.97 -4.93 -2.81
C LYS A 121 22.38 -5.89 -3.82
N CYS A 122 22.98 -5.89 -5.00
CA CYS A 122 22.80 -6.92 -6.02
C CYS A 122 23.69 -8.14 -5.71
N ARG A 123 23.36 -9.31 -6.24
CA ARG A 123 24.20 -10.53 -6.18
C ARG A 123 25.59 -10.34 -6.78
N CYS A 124 25.78 -9.33 -7.63
CA CYS A 124 27.11 -8.94 -8.11
C CYS A 124 27.98 -8.23 -7.06
N GLY A 125 27.41 -7.88 -5.89
CA GLY A 125 28.09 -7.21 -4.78
C GLY A 125 27.93 -5.69 -4.76
N HIS A 126 27.56 -5.08 -5.89
CA HIS A 126 27.39 -3.63 -6.03
C HIS A 126 26.03 -3.12 -5.52
N GLY A 127 25.96 -1.82 -5.22
CA GLY A 127 24.72 -1.18 -4.76
C GLY A 127 23.70 -1.03 -5.89
N HIS A 128 22.43 -0.90 -5.53
CA HIS A 128 21.38 -0.57 -6.51
C HIS A 128 21.66 0.77 -7.23
N ASP A 129 22.37 1.70 -6.59
CA ASP A 129 22.79 2.98 -7.16
C ASP A 129 23.90 2.84 -8.22
N ASP A 130 24.58 1.71 -8.28
CA ASP A 130 25.47 1.35 -9.39
C ASP A 130 24.72 0.77 -10.60
N HIS A 131 23.38 0.64 -10.53
CA HIS A 131 22.55 0.08 -11.60
C HIS A 131 21.72 1.17 -12.27
N ASP A 132 21.59 1.12 -13.60
CA ASP A 132 20.71 2.06 -14.32
C ASP A 132 19.25 1.84 -13.89
N PRO A 133 18.49 2.89 -13.52
CA PRO A 133 17.14 2.74 -12.98
C PRO A 133 16.11 2.22 -13.98
N VAL A 134 16.41 2.29 -15.28
CA VAL A 134 15.54 1.81 -16.35
C VAL A 134 16.02 0.45 -16.85
N ALA A 135 17.29 0.36 -17.25
CA ALA A 135 17.84 -0.83 -17.88
C ALA A 135 18.31 -1.89 -16.86
N ARG A 136 18.49 -1.52 -15.59
CA ARG A 136 18.95 -2.40 -14.50
C ARG A 136 20.32 -3.05 -14.73
N HIS A 137 21.10 -2.54 -15.69
CA HIS A 137 22.48 -2.96 -15.87
C HIS A 137 23.38 -2.32 -14.82
N CYS A 138 24.31 -3.08 -14.26
CA CYS A 138 25.35 -2.52 -13.38
C CYS A 138 26.42 -1.80 -14.21
N SER A 139 26.75 -0.56 -13.86
CA SER A 139 27.80 0.23 -14.52
C SER A 139 29.21 -0.27 -14.19
N VAL A 140 29.39 -1.01 -13.10
CA VAL A 140 30.71 -1.45 -12.60
C VAL A 140 31.11 -2.81 -13.18
N CYS A 141 30.23 -3.81 -13.10
CA CYS A 141 30.54 -5.18 -13.57
C CYS A 141 29.76 -5.63 -14.81
N GLY A 142 28.80 -4.83 -15.29
CA GLY A 142 28.02 -5.15 -16.49
C GLY A 142 26.95 -6.23 -16.31
N CYS A 143 26.60 -6.65 -15.08
CA CYS A 143 25.48 -7.59 -14.92
C CYS A 143 24.18 -6.95 -15.44
N GLY A 144 23.41 -7.69 -16.24
CA GLY A 144 22.28 -7.14 -17.00
C GLY A 144 21.00 -6.89 -16.21
N GLN A 145 20.94 -7.32 -14.95
CA GLN A 145 19.76 -7.17 -14.09
C GLN A 145 20.18 -6.97 -12.64
N PHE A 146 19.29 -6.36 -11.85
CA PHE A 146 19.42 -6.29 -10.40
C PHE A 146 18.74 -7.50 -9.77
N ASN A 147 19.53 -8.39 -9.17
CA ASN A 147 19.03 -9.52 -8.38
C ASN A 147 19.47 -9.31 -6.93
N SER A 148 18.52 -9.23 -6.01
CA SER A 148 18.81 -8.91 -4.62
C SER A 148 19.58 -10.02 -3.90
N VAL A 149 20.51 -9.64 -3.00
CA VAL A 149 21.13 -10.58 -2.03
C VAL A 149 20.29 -10.79 -0.77
N PHE A 150 19.24 -9.99 -0.62
CA PHE A 150 18.36 -10.00 0.53
C PHE A 150 16.96 -10.51 0.14
N ALA A 151 16.19 -10.88 1.14
CA ALA A 151 14.78 -11.24 0.99
C ALA A 151 13.89 -10.18 1.65
N CYS A 152 12.66 -10.06 1.14
CA CYS A 152 11.62 -9.24 1.73
C CYS A 152 11.25 -9.79 3.12
N LEU A 153 11.23 -8.92 4.13
CA LEU A 153 10.89 -9.30 5.50
C LEU A 153 9.46 -9.86 5.67
N SER A 154 8.55 -9.47 4.79
CA SER A 154 7.13 -9.82 4.91
C SER A 154 6.79 -11.17 4.27
N CYS A 155 7.51 -11.56 3.21
CA CYS A 155 7.15 -12.73 2.40
C CYS A 155 8.31 -13.67 2.04
N ASP A 156 9.53 -13.37 2.49
CA ASP A 156 10.77 -14.12 2.25
C ASP A 156 11.17 -14.28 0.76
N MET A 157 10.49 -13.60 -0.16
CA MET A 157 10.87 -13.58 -1.57
C MET A 157 11.94 -12.51 -1.86
N ASN A 158 12.76 -12.74 -2.88
CA ASN A 158 13.71 -11.75 -3.36
C ASN A 158 13.01 -10.50 -3.94
N TRP A 159 13.72 -9.36 -3.97
CA TRP A 159 13.22 -8.08 -4.46
C TRP A 159 12.65 -8.16 -5.88
N GLU A 160 13.30 -8.93 -6.76
CA GLU A 160 12.90 -9.12 -8.16
C GLU A 160 11.56 -9.84 -8.34
N HIS A 161 10.99 -10.45 -7.29
CA HIS A 161 9.65 -11.06 -7.26
C HIS A 161 8.56 -10.10 -6.79
N HIS A 162 8.82 -8.80 -6.90
CA HIS A 162 7.89 -7.78 -6.47
C HIS A 162 7.75 -6.68 -7.51
N GLU A 163 6.56 -6.10 -7.52
CA GLU A 163 6.22 -4.90 -8.27
C GLU A 163 5.83 -3.77 -7.31
N THR A 164 5.99 -2.52 -7.75
CA THR A 164 5.38 -1.39 -7.05
C THR A 164 4.09 -1.02 -7.76
N VAL A 165 2.99 -1.10 -7.04
CA VAL A 165 1.64 -0.85 -7.56
C VAL A 165 1.08 0.40 -6.89
N PHE A 166 0.43 1.25 -7.67
CA PHE A 166 -0.37 2.36 -7.17
C PHE A 166 -1.83 2.11 -7.57
N GLU A 167 -2.72 2.05 -6.59
CA GLU A 167 -4.14 1.80 -6.78
C GLU A 167 -4.93 2.99 -6.22
N SER A 168 -6.02 3.36 -6.88
CA SER A 168 -7.03 4.25 -6.32
C SER A 168 -7.83 3.56 -5.22
N GLU A 169 -8.49 4.36 -4.38
CA GLU A 169 -9.40 3.83 -3.35
C GLU A 169 -10.48 2.91 -3.95
N MET A 170 -11.04 3.29 -5.10
CA MET A 170 -12.06 2.51 -5.80
C MET A 170 -11.53 1.15 -6.28
N GLU A 171 -10.33 1.11 -6.86
CA GLU A 171 -9.71 -0.15 -7.32
C GLU A 171 -9.45 -1.09 -6.13
N ARG A 172 -9.01 -0.55 -4.99
CA ARG A 172 -8.82 -1.34 -3.78
C ARG A 172 -10.12 -1.85 -3.19
N ALA A 173 -11.15 -1.00 -3.13
CA ALA A 173 -12.47 -1.40 -2.66
C ALA A 173 -13.06 -2.53 -3.53
N ALA A 174 -12.95 -2.40 -4.86
CA ALA A 174 -13.38 -3.44 -5.80
C ALA A 174 -12.61 -4.76 -5.62
N ALA A 175 -11.31 -4.68 -5.28
CA ALA A 175 -10.48 -5.83 -4.96
C ALA A 175 -10.63 -6.33 -3.50
N SER A 176 -11.58 -5.79 -2.72
CA SER A 176 -11.78 -6.10 -1.30
C SER A 176 -10.51 -5.93 -0.45
N LYS A 177 -9.68 -4.95 -0.80
CA LYS A 177 -8.45 -4.61 -0.08
C LYS A 177 -8.68 -3.51 0.96
N PRO A 178 -7.84 -3.43 2.01
CA PRO A 178 -7.97 -2.38 3.02
C PRO A 178 -7.83 -0.98 2.42
N ILE A 179 -8.73 -0.09 2.82
CA ILE A 179 -8.78 1.35 2.51
C ILE A 179 -8.95 2.16 3.81
N GLY A 180 -8.73 3.47 3.77
CA GLY A 180 -8.95 4.35 4.91
C GLY A 180 -8.16 3.91 6.15
N ASN A 181 -8.82 3.94 7.31
CA ASN A 181 -8.21 3.49 8.56
C ASN A 181 -7.81 2.01 8.58
N ALA A 182 -8.49 1.15 7.80
CA ALA A 182 -8.12 -0.26 7.69
C ALA A 182 -6.77 -0.45 7.00
N TYR A 183 -6.34 0.51 6.18
CA TYR A 183 -5.03 0.49 5.55
C TYR A 183 -3.89 0.83 6.51
N ARG A 184 -4.14 1.39 7.70
CA ARG A 184 -3.08 1.78 8.64
C ARG A 184 -2.35 0.56 9.24
N PRO A 185 -1.08 0.70 9.67
CA PRO A 185 -0.39 -0.36 10.40
C PRO A 185 -1.12 -0.72 11.69
N PHE A 186 -1.18 -2.02 12.00
CA PHE A 186 -1.88 -2.58 13.17
C PHE A 186 -3.38 -2.22 13.23
N SER A 187 -4.05 -2.08 12.08
CA SER A 187 -5.49 -1.78 12.03
C SER A 187 -6.36 -2.91 12.60
N ASP A 188 -5.87 -4.15 12.53
CA ASP A 188 -6.44 -5.38 13.09
C ASP A 188 -6.08 -5.61 14.57
N ASP A 189 -5.13 -4.85 15.11
CA ASP A 189 -4.70 -4.92 16.50
C ASP A 189 -4.68 -3.53 17.18
N PRO A 190 -5.85 -3.01 17.60
CA PRO A 190 -5.95 -1.71 18.25
C PRO A 190 -5.07 -1.60 19.49
N SER A 191 -4.88 -2.69 20.24
CA SER A 191 -4.06 -2.70 21.46
C SER A 191 -2.59 -2.43 21.15
N MET A 192 -2.05 -3.05 20.09
CA MET A 192 -0.69 -2.79 19.62
C MET A 192 -0.58 -1.41 18.96
N ARG A 193 -1.60 -1.00 18.21
CA ARG A 193 -1.62 0.32 17.57
C ARG A 193 -1.52 1.44 18.60
N SER A 194 -2.34 1.43 19.64
CA SER A 194 -2.29 2.43 20.73
C SER A 194 -0.97 2.40 21.48
N LEU A 195 -0.35 1.22 21.62
CA LEU A 195 0.95 1.07 22.26
C LEU A 195 2.08 1.69 21.44
N VAL A 196 2.04 1.50 20.13
CA VAL A 196 3.09 1.92 19.19
C VAL A 196 2.91 3.38 18.76
N PHE A 197 1.67 3.87 18.68
CA PHE A 197 1.32 5.24 18.27
C PHE A 197 0.48 5.95 19.34
N PRO A 198 1.03 6.21 20.54
CA PRO A 198 0.30 6.88 21.60
C PRO A 198 -0.17 8.26 21.14
N GLY A 199 -1.42 8.62 21.45
CA GLY A 199 -2.00 9.93 21.12
C GLY A 199 -2.59 10.08 19.72
N THR A 200 -2.51 9.06 18.85
CA THR A 200 -3.12 9.11 17.50
C THR A 200 -4.52 8.51 17.44
N SER A 201 -4.96 7.82 18.50
CA SER A 201 -6.31 7.31 18.65
C SER A 201 -7.24 8.46 19.04
N LYS A 202 -7.80 9.18 18.07
CA LYS A 202 -9.16 9.71 18.29
C LYS A 202 -10.05 8.49 18.38
N GLU A 203 -10.55 8.19 19.59
CA GLU A 203 -11.61 7.21 19.79
C GLU A 203 -12.74 7.55 18.83
N VAL A 204 -12.96 6.71 17.81
CA VAL A 204 -14.20 6.77 17.05
C VAL A 204 -15.28 6.28 18.01
N ARG A 205 -16.07 7.20 18.55
CA ARG A 205 -17.28 6.85 19.30
C ARG A 205 -18.19 6.07 18.37
N ILE A 206 -18.45 4.83 18.74
CA ILE A 206 -19.30 3.89 18.00
C ILE A 206 -20.76 4.41 17.91
N ASP A 207 -21.08 5.43 18.72
CA ASP A 207 -22.40 6.05 18.85
C ASP A 207 -22.82 6.92 17.64
N GLU A 208 -21.91 7.23 16.71
CA GLU A 208 -22.23 8.07 15.53
C GLU A 208 -22.56 7.27 14.26
N ILE A 209 -22.53 5.94 14.30
CA ILE A 209 -23.04 5.11 13.20
C ILE A 209 -24.57 5.11 13.27
N LYS A 210 -25.19 6.17 12.75
CA LYS A 210 -26.61 6.12 12.37
C LYS A 210 -26.75 5.14 11.22
N VAL A 211 -26.96 3.86 11.55
CA VAL A 211 -27.47 2.87 10.60
C VAL A 211 -28.83 3.38 10.14
N GLY A 212 -28.88 3.89 8.90
CA GLY A 212 -30.11 4.26 8.24
C GLY A 212 -30.99 3.02 8.11
N GLY A 213 -31.87 2.83 9.09
CA GLY A 213 -32.90 1.80 9.08
C GLY A 213 -33.85 2.04 7.92
N ARG A 214 -33.88 1.07 7.00
CA ARG A 214 -34.90 0.93 5.97
C ARG A 214 -36.21 0.57 6.68
N GLU A 215 -37.15 1.50 6.74
CA GLU A 215 -38.52 1.20 7.21
C GLU A 215 -39.18 0.22 6.23
N GLU A 216 -39.38 -1.00 6.71
CA GLU A 216 -40.29 -1.99 6.17
C GLU A 216 -41.71 -1.62 6.64
N ARG A 217 -42.63 -1.33 5.72
CA ARG A 217 -44.05 -1.13 6.02
C ARG A 217 -44.85 -2.31 5.48
N ASP A 218 -45.22 -3.20 6.38
CA ASP A 218 -46.27 -4.21 6.22
C ASP A 218 -47.64 -3.56 6.49
N GLY A 219 -48.67 -4.00 5.78
CA GLY A 219 -49.92 -3.26 5.55
C GLY A 219 -51.12 -3.62 6.45
N ARG A 220 -52.19 -2.81 6.33
CA ARG A 220 -53.63 -3.19 6.41
C ARG A 220 -54.60 -1.98 6.35
N GLY A 221 -55.74 -2.16 5.67
CA GLY A 221 -57.00 -1.39 5.80
C GLY A 221 -57.27 -0.33 4.71
N GLU A 222 -57.96 -0.65 3.60
CA GLU A 222 -59.41 -0.45 3.35
C GLU A 222 -59.83 1.00 3.01
N GLU A 223 -60.25 1.28 1.77
CA GLU A 223 -61.66 1.54 1.37
C GLU A 223 -61.76 2.05 -0.11
N LEU A 224 -62.80 1.61 -0.81
CA LEU A 224 -63.16 1.90 -2.22
C LEU A 224 -63.54 3.37 -2.45
N VAL A 225 -63.21 3.96 -3.62
CA VAL A 225 -64.20 4.66 -4.49
C VAL A 225 -63.76 4.64 -5.97
N THR A 226 -64.74 4.46 -6.84
CA THR A 226 -64.82 4.31 -8.30
C THR A 226 -64.23 5.43 -9.17
N ALA A 227 -63.72 5.11 -10.39
CA ALA A 227 -64.19 5.68 -11.68
C ALA A 227 -63.42 5.16 -12.92
N ARG A 228 -64.20 4.74 -13.94
CA ARG A 228 -64.03 4.78 -15.42
C ARG A 228 -62.62 5.04 -16.00
N ALA A 229 -62.07 4.10 -16.78
CA ALA A 229 -62.24 3.92 -18.24
C ALA A 229 -61.27 4.77 -19.06
N GLU A 230 -60.34 4.13 -19.75
CA GLU A 230 -60.28 4.11 -21.22
C GLU A 230 -59.14 3.23 -21.72
N SER A 231 -59.50 2.42 -22.69
CA SER A 231 -58.67 1.56 -23.53
C SER A 231 -57.79 2.37 -24.49
N ASN A 232 -56.56 1.90 -24.74
CA ASN A 232 -56.05 1.90 -26.12
C ASN A 232 -55.08 0.73 -26.36
N LYS A 233 -55.38 0.00 -27.43
CA LYS A 233 -54.57 -1.04 -28.06
C LYS A 233 -53.64 -0.41 -29.10
N ASN A 234 -52.49 -1.05 -29.32
CA ASN A 234 -51.92 -1.48 -30.62
C ASN A 234 -50.41 -1.77 -30.40
N GLU A 235 -49.97 -3.02 -30.51
CA GLU A 235 -49.51 -3.72 -31.74
C GLU A 235 -48.17 -3.13 -32.24
N GLU A 236 -47.04 -3.84 -32.05
CA GLU A 236 -46.41 -4.79 -33.01
C GLU A 236 -45.72 -4.02 -34.15
N SER A 237 -44.39 -4.04 -34.37
CA SER A 237 -43.62 -5.17 -34.90
C SER A 237 -42.18 -4.69 -35.22
N ASP A 238 -41.24 -5.63 -35.15
CA ASP A 238 -40.01 -5.84 -35.94
C ASP A 238 -39.30 -4.68 -36.65
N ASP A 239 -37.99 -4.52 -36.39
CA ASP A 239 -37.01 -4.73 -37.48
C ASP A 239 -35.55 -4.94 -37.01
N VAL A 240 -34.87 -5.71 -37.84
CA VAL A 240 -33.52 -6.27 -37.73
C VAL A 240 -32.43 -5.23 -38.06
N ILE A 241 -31.21 -5.40 -37.53
CA ILE A 241 -29.90 -5.35 -38.25
C ILE A 241 -28.74 -5.18 -37.25
N GLY A 242 -27.72 -6.01 -37.43
CA GLY A 242 -26.56 -6.16 -36.56
C GLY A 242 -25.46 -5.10 -36.72
N GLY A 243 -24.41 -5.26 -35.91
CA GLY A 243 -23.27 -4.34 -35.90
C GLY A 243 -22.16 -4.78 -34.94
N SER A 244 -21.30 -5.67 -35.42
CA SER A 244 -20.00 -6.06 -34.88
C SER A 244 -19.10 -4.86 -34.52
N TRP A 245 -18.50 -4.84 -33.32
CA TRP A 245 -17.18 -4.23 -33.10
C TRP A 245 -16.37 -5.06 -32.09
N ARG A 246 -15.33 -5.72 -32.61
CA ARG A 246 -14.14 -6.16 -31.87
C ARG A 246 -13.16 -4.99 -31.79
N PHE A 247 -12.59 -4.75 -30.61
CA PHE A 247 -11.15 -4.65 -30.34
C PHE A 247 -10.94 -4.86 -28.85
#